data_AF-A0A241W2U9-F1
#
_entry.id   AF-A0A241W2U9-F1
#
_cell.length_a   1.000
_cell.length_b   1.000
_cell.length_c   1.000
_cell.angle_alpha   90.00
_cell.angle_beta   90.00
_cell.angle_gamma   90.00
#
_symmetry.space_group_name_H-M   'P 1'
#
loop_
_entity.id
_entity.type
_entity.pdbx_description
1 polymer ?
#
loop_
_entity_poly.entity_id
_entity_poly.type
_entity_poly.pdbx_seq_one_letter_code
_entity_poly.pdbx_strand_id
1 'polypeptide(L)'
;MLNGEFDPDLLRAELLKGGLHKDMKRRQKEANAQRKWAEEERESKSDKKGSKPTFLRPSDIAGDYDFKRALQTTLGMPEGQTRIITAEDMKAFAANVEQMQQAYKGGITVEQVISFSRQEDIDRANKQIHVAIATRRVNNVVYFTTNASRESIEKSKDAPRYHHVQVEFLAFNELVFHPDRVRSTTVQNRLSKGRVRFECDCGRFNFWFRYLNTVAGSVYGRKEGGFPKLRNPSMTGIACKHILRVMHYIKSATGRYYLSQALEKERTKQVGTRYKTSKSEISRELSEQIVRANTKRNEIKPNLQGEIAKIEARAKKAAAQLLKRQKERQTQFQAKQKLKTLYEQGILTQEEFNVLNRK
;
A
#
# COMPACT_ATOMS: atom_id res chain seq x y z
N MET A 1 -13.58 2.01 30.57
CA MET A 1 -12.86 0.72 30.59
C MET A 1 -12.81 0.21 29.17
N LEU A 2 -11.69 -0.37 28.73
CA LEU A 2 -11.65 -1.07 27.44
C LEU A 2 -12.66 -2.22 27.57
N ASN A 3 -13.73 -2.22 26.76
CA ASN A 3 -14.65 -3.36 26.66
C ASN A 3 -13.77 -4.60 26.48
N GLY A 4 -13.99 -5.67 27.23
CA GLY A 4 -13.03 -6.77 27.52
C GLY A 4 -12.28 -7.45 26.36
N GLU A 5 -12.31 -6.93 25.14
CA GLU A 5 -11.56 -7.28 23.93
C GLU A 5 -10.04 -7.02 24.00
N PHE A 6 -9.51 -6.34 25.03
CA PHE A 6 -8.07 -6.02 25.12
C PHE A 6 -7.54 -6.04 26.56
N ASP A 7 -6.53 -6.88 26.81
CA ASP A 7 -5.75 -6.90 28.06
C ASP A 7 -4.42 -6.13 27.87
N PRO A 8 -4.31 -4.90 28.41
CA PRO A 8 -3.14 -4.08 28.23
C PRO A 8 -1.91 -4.57 29.00
N ASP A 9 -2.08 -5.24 30.13
CA ASP A 9 -0.97 -5.65 31.00
C ASP A 9 -0.26 -6.87 30.43
N LEU A 10 -1.01 -7.81 29.84
CA LEU A 10 -0.42 -8.93 29.12
C LEU A 10 0.36 -8.46 27.88
N LEU A 11 -0.18 -7.49 27.14
CA LEU A 11 0.56 -6.90 26.02
C LEU A 11 1.84 -6.21 26.51
N ARG A 12 1.76 -5.45 27.60
CA ARG A 12 2.92 -4.77 28.20
C ARG A 12 4.00 -5.76 28.59
N ALA A 13 3.63 -6.86 29.25
CA ALA A 13 4.56 -7.91 29.65
C ALA A 13 5.30 -8.51 28.43
N GLU A 14 4.58 -8.81 27.35
CA GLU A 14 5.20 -9.35 26.13
C GLU A 14 6.11 -8.35 25.42
N LEU A 15 5.71 -7.08 25.33
CA LEU A 15 6.55 -6.02 24.75
C LEU A 15 7.85 -5.83 25.56
N LEU A 16 7.76 -5.91 26.88
CA LEU A 16 8.90 -5.74 27.79
C LEU A 16 9.83 -6.96 27.86
N LYS A 17 9.33 -8.16 27.58
CA LYS A 17 10.14 -9.38 27.41
C LYS A 17 11.20 -9.21 26.32
N GLY A 18 10.94 -8.31 25.36
CA GLY A 18 11.87 -7.97 24.29
C GLY A 18 11.95 -9.06 23.23
N GLY A 19 13.00 -9.03 22.40
CA GLY A 19 13.15 -10.00 21.32
C GLY A 19 12.20 -9.83 20.13
N LEU A 20 11.42 -8.74 20.09
CA LEU A 20 10.45 -8.42 19.01
C LEU A 20 11.04 -8.60 17.60
N HIS A 21 12.29 -8.19 17.39
CA HIS A 21 12.97 -8.34 16.11
C HIS A 21 13.30 -9.80 15.75
N LYS A 22 13.73 -10.60 16.74
CA LYS A 22 14.01 -12.03 16.54
C LYS A 22 12.71 -12.76 16.24
N ASP A 23 11.64 -12.43 16.97
CA ASP A 23 10.30 -12.97 16.74
C ASP A 23 9.76 -12.63 15.35
N MET A 24 9.84 -11.35 14.93
CA MET A 24 9.44 -10.94 13.58
C MET A 24 10.18 -11.73 12.49
N LYS A 25 11.51 -11.85 12.61
CA LYS A 25 12.32 -12.63 11.67
C LYS A 25 11.92 -14.10 11.63
N ARG A 26 11.62 -14.70 12.80
CA ARG A 26 11.14 -16.08 12.91
C ARG A 26 9.82 -16.25 12.16
N ARG A 27 8.82 -15.39 12.41
CA ARG A 27 7.51 -15.44 11.71
C ARG A 27 7.66 -15.25 10.21
N GLN A 28 8.55 -14.37 9.77
CA GLN A 28 8.83 -14.17 8.35
C GLN A 28 9.44 -15.43 7.72
N LYS A 29 10.36 -16.10 8.43
CA LYS A 29 10.96 -17.37 7.98
C LYS A 29 9.91 -18.48 7.90
N GLU A 30 9.05 -18.61 8.90
CA GLU A 30 7.93 -19.58 8.92
C GLU A 30 6.96 -19.34 7.75
N ALA A 31 6.57 -18.09 7.50
CA ALA A 31 5.70 -17.72 6.39
C ALA A 31 6.33 -18.01 5.01
N ASN A 32 7.65 -17.86 4.89
CA ASN A 32 8.38 -18.22 3.67
C ASN A 32 8.50 -19.74 3.51
N ALA A 33 8.77 -20.48 4.59
CA ALA A 33 8.84 -21.94 4.58
C ALA A 33 7.49 -22.57 4.23
N GLN A 34 6.40 -22.08 4.82
CA GLN A 34 5.04 -22.55 4.52
C GLN A 34 4.68 -22.34 3.04
N ARG A 35 5.15 -21.24 2.45
CA ARG A 35 4.96 -20.99 1.01
C ARG A 35 5.85 -21.87 0.15
N LYS A 36 7.13 -22.02 0.49
CA LYS A 36 8.05 -22.90 -0.23
C LYS A 36 7.50 -24.32 -0.27
N TRP A 37 7.02 -24.82 0.88
CA TRP A 37 6.28 -26.08 0.95
C TRP A 37 5.06 -26.05 0.03
N ALA A 38 4.21 -25.02 0.11
CA ALA A 38 3.03 -24.93 -0.73
C ALA A 38 3.34 -24.80 -2.24
N GLU A 39 4.54 -24.37 -2.63
CA GLU A 39 5.04 -24.32 -4.00
C GLU A 39 5.67 -25.67 -4.40
N GLU A 40 6.45 -26.30 -3.53
CA GLU A 40 7.03 -27.64 -3.73
C GLU A 40 5.94 -28.73 -3.78
N GLU A 41 4.91 -28.67 -2.94
CA GLU A 41 3.73 -29.56 -3.01
C GLU A 41 2.97 -29.36 -4.34
N ARG A 42 3.09 -28.19 -4.97
CA ARG A 42 2.51 -27.95 -6.31
C ARG A 42 3.39 -28.51 -7.42
N GLU A 43 4.70 -28.32 -7.35
CA GLU A 43 5.64 -28.76 -8.39
C GLU A 43 5.85 -30.28 -8.38
N SER A 44 5.79 -30.92 -7.21
CA SER A 44 5.91 -32.38 -7.06
C SER A 44 4.65 -33.16 -7.43
N LYS A 45 3.47 -32.51 -7.44
CA LYS A 45 2.20 -33.12 -7.83
C LYS A 45 1.87 -32.80 -9.28
N SER A 46 2.63 -33.41 -10.20
CA SER A 46 2.19 -33.57 -11.58
C SER A 46 0.90 -34.40 -11.60
N ASP A 47 -0.21 -33.75 -11.97
CA ASP A 47 -1.46 -34.33 -12.47
C ASP A 47 -1.86 -35.74 -11.99
N LYS A 48 -2.70 -35.80 -10.96
CA LYS A 48 -3.90 -36.69 -10.95
C LYS A 48 -4.76 -36.39 -9.72
N LYS A 49 -5.99 -35.94 -10.01
CA LYS A 49 -7.17 -35.92 -9.14
C LYS A 49 -7.18 -34.88 -8.01
N GLY A 50 -7.66 -33.70 -8.41
CA GLY A 50 -8.61 -32.89 -7.65
C GLY A 50 -8.33 -32.67 -6.18
N SER A 51 -7.57 -31.63 -5.83
CA SER A 51 -7.91 -30.76 -4.69
C SER A 51 -6.83 -29.71 -4.45
N LYS A 52 -7.30 -28.46 -4.37
CA LYS A 52 -6.84 -27.31 -3.56
C LYS A 52 -6.77 -26.02 -4.39
N PRO A 53 -7.20 -24.89 -3.81
CA PRO A 53 -7.44 -23.63 -4.52
C PRO A 53 -6.16 -23.01 -5.10
N THR A 54 -6.19 -22.81 -6.42
CA THR A 54 -5.10 -22.25 -7.22
C THR A 54 -5.06 -20.72 -7.12
N PHE A 55 -4.04 -20.13 -6.49
CA PHE A 55 -3.71 -18.72 -6.72
C PHE A 55 -3.33 -18.53 -8.21
N LEU A 56 -3.98 -17.62 -8.96
CA LEU A 56 -3.55 -17.30 -10.33
C LEU A 56 -2.24 -16.52 -10.28
N ARG A 57 -1.25 -16.90 -11.08
CA ARG A 57 -0.05 -16.10 -11.34
C ARG A 57 -0.30 -15.15 -12.51
N PRO A 58 0.50 -14.08 -12.68
CA PRO A 58 0.41 -13.21 -13.85
C PRO A 58 0.67 -13.96 -15.17
N SER A 59 1.49 -15.01 -15.15
CA SER A 59 1.74 -15.92 -16.29
C SER A 59 0.49 -16.72 -16.67
N ASP A 60 -0.30 -17.15 -15.68
CA ASP A 60 -1.54 -17.91 -15.91
C ASP A 60 -2.63 -17.02 -16.55
N ILE A 61 -2.48 -15.70 -16.44
CA ILE A 61 -3.34 -14.68 -17.06
C ILE A 61 -2.84 -14.31 -18.47
N ALA A 62 -1.55 -14.52 -18.75
CA ALA A 62 -0.90 -14.13 -20.00
C ALA A 62 -1.11 -15.12 -21.17
N GLY A 63 -1.69 -16.30 -20.93
CA GLY A 63 -2.22 -17.16 -22.00
C GLY A 63 -1.60 -18.56 -22.14
N ASP A 64 -0.60 -18.94 -21.34
CA ASP A 64 0.05 -20.27 -21.44
C ASP A 64 -0.67 -21.40 -20.67
N TYR A 65 -1.82 -21.11 -20.04
CA TYR A 65 -2.55 -22.09 -19.24
C TYR A 65 -3.77 -22.63 -20.00
N ASP A 66 -3.88 -23.96 -20.15
CA ASP A 66 -4.99 -24.63 -20.83
C ASP A 66 -6.34 -24.23 -20.19
N PHE A 67 -7.08 -23.39 -20.93
CA PHE A 67 -8.32 -22.72 -20.53
C PHE A 67 -9.51 -23.68 -20.27
N LYS A 68 -9.32 -25.00 -20.41
CA LYS A 68 -10.34 -26.01 -20.09
C LYS A 68 -10.67 -26.13 -18.60
N ARG A 69 -10.03 -25.38 -17.71
CA ARG A 69 -10.40 -25.27 -16.30
C ARG A 69 -11.11 -23.95 -16.07
N ALA A 70 -12.44 -23.99 -15.91
CA ALA A 70 -13.31 -22.82 -15.73
C ALA A 70 -12.82 -21.92 -14.57
N LEU A 71 -12.02 -20.91 -14.89
CA LEU A 71 -11.65 -19.85 -13.97
C LEU A 71 -12.90 -19.02 -13.72
N GLN A 72 -13.45 -19.15 -12.52
CA GLN A 72 -14.62 -18.42 -12.07
C GLN A 72 -14.20 -17.06 -11.48
N THR A 73 -14.85 -15.98 -11.92
CA THR A 73 -14.69 -14.62 -11.40
C THR A 73 -16.02 -14.06 -10.92
N THR A 74 -15.98 -13.21 -9.89
CA THR A 74 -17.13 -12.43 -9.42
C THR A 74 -17.12 -11.01 -10.01
N LEU A 75 -16.25 -10.71 -10.99
CA LEU A 75 -16.16 -9.39 -11.63
C LEU A 75 -17.47 -9.05 -12.36
N GLY A 76 -18.18 -8.03 -11.85
CA GLY A 76 -19.46 -7.56 -12.40
C GLY A 76 -20.68 -8.38 -11.97
N MET A 77 -20.51 -9.36 -11.07
CA MET A 77 -21.60 -10.19 -10.56
C MET A 77 -21.97 -9.75 -9.12
N PRO A 78 -23.25 -9.90 -8.71
CA PRO A 78 -23.66 -9.75 -7.32
C PRO A 78 -22.84 -10.65 -6.37
N GLU A 79 -22.72 -10.29 -5.10
CA GLU A 79 -21.97 -11.08 -4.10
C GLU A 79 -22.41 -12.55 -4.13
N GLY A 80 -21.44 -13.45 -4.28
CA GLY A 80 -21.67 -14.90 -4.28
C GLY A 80 -21.89 -15.56 -5.65
N GLN A 81 -22.05 -14.79 -6.73
CA GLN A 81 -22.18 -15.34 -8.09
C GLN A 81 -20.85 -15.28 -8.85
N THR A 82 -20.49 -16.39 -9.49
CA THR A 82 -19.28 -16.49 -10.32
C THR A 82 -19.63 -16.76 -11.78
N ARG A 83 -19.01 -16.04 -12.69
CA ARG A 83 -19.02 -16.32 -14.14
C ARG A 83 -17.65 -16.76 -14.62
N ILE A 84 -17.58 -17.41 -15.77
CA ILE A 84 -16.30 -17.80 -16.39
C ILE A 84 -15.56 -16.52 -16.82
N ILE A 85 -14.27 -16.42 -16.49
CA ILE A 85 -13.40 -15.32 -16.93
C ILE A 85 -13.28 -15.36 -18.46
N THR A 86 -13.66 -14.29 -19.13
CA THR A 86 -13.46 -14.14 -20.58
C THR A 86 -12.05 -13.63 -20.89
N ALA A 87 -11.59 -13.81 -22.13
CA ALA A 87 -10.32 -13.23 -22.58
C ALA A 87 -10.32 -11.69 -22.50
N GLU A 88 -11.49 -11.06 -22.65
CA GLU A 88 -11.67 -9.61 -22.51
C GLU A 88 -11.54 -9.17 -21.06
N ASP A 89 -12.09 -9.93 -20.10
CA ASP A 89 -11.92 -9.67 -18.68
C ASP A 89 -10.44 -9.73 -18.28
N MET A 90 -9.66 -10.65 -18.86
CA MET A 90 -8.21 -10.73 -18.62
C MET A 90 -7.44 -9.56 -19.22
N LYS A 91 -7.80 -9.11 -20.43
CA LYS A 91 -7.21 -7.92 -21.06
C LYS A 91 -7.53 -6.65 -20.28
N ALA A 92 -8.79 -6.48 -19.86
CA ALA A 92 -9.20 -5.35 -19.01
C ALA A 92 -8.49 -5.40 -17.64
N PHE A 93 -8.34 -6.59 -17.05
CA PHE A 93 -7.58 -6.76 -15.82
C PHE A 93 -6.10 -6.40 -16.00
N ALA A 94 -5.46 -6.84 -17.08
CA ALA A 94 -4.06 -6.51 -17.38
C ALA A 94 -3.86 -5.00 -17.59
N ALA A 95 -4.74 -4.34 -18.35
CA ALA A 95 -4.71 -2.90 -18.54
C ALA A 95 -4.91 -2.13 -17.22
N ASN A 96 -5.83 -2.58 -16.37
CA ASN A 96 -6.06 -2.00 -15.04
C ASN A 96 -4.85 -2.20 -14.12
N VAL A 97 -4.20 -3.35 -14.17
CA VAL A 97 -2.96 -3.64 -13.45
C VAL A 97 -1.85 -2.68 -13.87
N GLU A 98 -1.66 -2.47 -15.17
CA GLU A 98 -0.65 -1.55 -15.70
C GLU A 98 -0.93 -0.10 -15.30
N GLN A 99 -2.19 0.33 -15.40
CA GLN A 99 -2.61 1.66 -14.96
C GLN A 99 -2.38 1.87 -13.45
N MET A 100 -2.71 0.86 -12.62
CA MET A 100 -2.46 0.89 -11.18
C MET A 100 -0.95 0.96 -10.88
N GLN A 101 -0.13 0.18 -11.58
CA GLN A 101 1.33 0.24 -11.42
C GLN A 101 1.88 1.63 -11.76
N GLN A 102 1.38 2.27 -12.81
CA GLN A 102 1.80 3.62 -13.19
C GLN A 102 1.32 4.67 -12.16
N ALA A 103 0.06 4.60 -11.72
CA ALA A 103 -0.52 5.56 -10.79
C ALA A 103 0.13 5.53 -9.39
N TYR A 104 0.52 4.34 -8.94
CA TYR A 104 1.11 4.10 -7.63
C TYR A 104 2.61 3.79 -7.71
N LYS A 105 3.27 4.08 -8.85
CA LYS A 105 4.73 3.98 -8.99
C LYS A 105 5.39 4.83 -7.90
N GLY A 106 5.96 4.16 -6.90
CA GLY A 106 6.50 4.82 -5.71
C GLY A 106 5.49 4.97 -4.56
N GLY A 107 4.63 3.97 -4.31
CA GLY A 107 3.85 3.83 -3.08
C GLY A 107 2.51 4.55 -3.06
N ILE A 108 1.74 4.30 -1.99
CA ILE A 108 0.38 4.81 -1.78
C ILE A 108 0.37 5.80 -0.61
N THR A 109 -0.48 6.83 -0.68
CA THR A 109 -0.53 7.81 0.43
C THR A 109 -1.24 7.23 1.67
N VAL A 110 -0.83 7.68 2.85
CA VAL A 110 -1.43 7.25 4.13
C VAL A 110 -2.96 7.45 4.14
N GLU A 111 -3.46 8.54 3.57
CA GLU A 111 -4.90 8.80 3.49
C GLU A 111 -5.62 7.84 2.56
N GLN A 112 -5.04 7.55 1.39
CA GLN A 112 -5.61 6.59 0.45
C GLN A 112 -5.67 5.18 1.02
N VAL A 113 -4.69 4.77 1.85
CA VAL A 113 -4.74 3.48 2.54
C VAL A 113 -5.97 3.38 3.43
N ILE A 114 -6.29 4.44 4.18
CA ILE A 114 -7.47 4.46 5.06
C ILE A 114 -8.75 4.50 4.22
N SER A 115 -8.83 5.42 3.25
CA SER A 115 -10.04 5.66 2.46
C SER A 115 -10.42 4.50 1.53
N PHE A 116 -9.45 3.77 0.97
CA PHE A 116 -9.71 2.64 0.06
C PHE A 116 -9.74 1.28 0.76
N SER A 117 -9.66 1.26 2.09
CA SER A 117 -9.86 0.03 2.85
C SER A 117 -11.34 -0.28 3.02
N ARG A 118 -11.66 -1.57 3.22
CA ARG A 118 -13.03 -2.01 3.46
C ARG A 118 -13.54 -1.42 4.77
N GLN A 119 -14.80 -0.99 4.80
CA GLN A 119 -15.42 -0.45 6.02
C GLN A 119 -15.39 -1.46 7.17
N GLU A 120 -15.62 -2.75 6.89
CA GLU A 120 -15.50 -3.83 7.88
C GLU A 120 -14.12 -3.86 8.56
N ASP A 121 -13.03 -3.71 7.79
CA ASP A 121 -11.67 -3.70 8.33
C ASP A 121 -11.41 -2.42 9.17
N ILE A 122 -12.04 -1.30 8.83
CA ILE A 122 -12.00 -0.03 9.60
C ILE A 122 -12.75 -0.18 10.93
N ASP A 123 -13.97 -0.72 10.90
CA ASP A 123 -14.78 -0.91 12.10
C ASP A 123 -14.09 -1.87 13.07
N ARG A 124 -13.50 -2.94 12.56
CA ARG A 124 -12.69 -3.88 13.35
C ARG A 124 -11.42 -3.23 13.90
N ALA A 125 -10.78 -2.33 13.15
CA ALA A 125 -9.63 -1.58 13.65
C ALA A 125 -10.02 -0.65 14.81
N ASN A 126 -11.19 0.00 14.72
CA ASN A 126 -11.70 0.86 15.77
C ASN A 126 -12.08 0.08 17.03
N LYS A 127 -12.71 -1.09 16.88
CA LYS A 127 -13.16 -1.93 17.98
C LYS A 127 -12.02 -2.70 18.67
N GLN A 128 -11.14 -3.32 17.90
CA GLN A 128 -10.24 -4.36 18.42
C GLN A 128 -8.77 -3.93 18.56
N ILE A 129 -8.32 -2.94 17.79
CA ILE A 129 -6.91 -2.55 17.75
C ILE A 129 -6.79 -1.13 18.29
N HIS A 130 -6.21 -0.95 19.46
CA HIS A 130 -6.14 0.36 20.12
C HIS A 130 -4.74 0.97 20.10
N VAL A 131 -3.72 0.13 19.91
CA VAL A 131 -2.32 0.51 20.11
C VAL A 131 -1.52 0.32 18.82
N ALA A 132 -0.68 1.30 18.50
CA ALA A 132 0.40 1.22 17.51
C ALA A 132 1.65 1.91 18.06
N ILE A 133 2.67 1.13 18.39
CA ILE A 133 3.91 1.62 19.00
C ILE A 133 5.05 1.49 17.99
N ALA A 134 5.80 2.57 17.79
CA ALA A 134 7.03 2.52 17.00
C ALA A 134 8.15 1.88 17.84
N THR A 135 8.52 0.64 17.54
CA THR A 135 9.49 -0.12 18.36
C THR A 135 10.92 0.03 17.87
N ARG A 136 11.09 0.23 16.57
CA ARG A 136 12.40 0.35 15.94
C ARG A 136 12.31 1.16 14.64
N ARG A 137 13.40 1.84 14.31
CA ARG A 137 13.63 2.42 12.98
C ARG A 137 14.98 1.98 12.42
N VAL A 138 15.01 1.70 11.12
CA VAL A 138 16.22 1.47 10.35
C VAL A 138 16.07 2.25 9.05
N ASN A 139 16.94 3.22 8.81
CA ASN A 139 16.88 4.09 7.63
C ASN A 139 15.50 4.77 7.53
N ASN A 140 14.85 4.64 6.36
CA ASN A 140 13.50 5.10 6.04
C ASN A 140 12.37 4.15 6.47
N VAL A 141 12.68 3.07 7.19
CA VAL A 141 11.71 2.04 7.58
C VAL A 141 11.47 2.08 9.08
N VAL A 142 10.19 2.19 9.46
CA VAL A 142 9.74 2.13 10.85
C VAL A 142 9.00 0.82 11.08
N TYR A 143 9.40 0.14 12.13
CA TYR A 143 8.78 -1.08 12.64
C TYR A 143 7.82 -0.71 13.75
N PHE A 144 6.56 -1.01 13.53
CA PHE A 144 5.48 -0.82 14.48
C PHE A 144 5.04 -2.15 15.06
N THR A 145 4.60 -2.11 16.30
CA THR A 145 3.95 -3.24 16.96
C THR A 145 2.56 -2.82 17.40
N THR A 146 1.56 -3.61 17.03
CA THR A 146 0.16 -3.40 17.39
C THR A 146 -0.36 -4.55 18.23
N ASN A 147 -1.39 -4.31 19.04
CA ASN A 147 -2.07 -5.41 19.71
C ASN A 147 -2.77 -6.32 18.68
N ALA A 148 -2.95 -7.59 19.02
CA ALA A 148 -3.84 -8.51 18.33
C ALA A 148 -5.25 -8.40 18.91
N SER A 149 -6.25 -8.86 18.15
CA SER A 149 -7.62 -8.96 18.64
C SER A 149 -7.80 -10.16 19.56
N ARG A 150 -8.61 -9.99 20.61
CA ARG A 150 -9.03 -11.08 21.51
C ARG A 150 -9.58 -12.30 20.78
N GLU A 151 -10.42 -12.09 19.76
CA GLU A 151 -10.96 -13.18 18.92
C GLU A 151 -9.86 -14.09 18.34
N SER A 152 -8.71 -13.53 17.96
CA SER A 152 -7.59 -14.32 17.43
C SER A 152 -6.89 -15.12 18.53
N ILE A 153 -6.78 -14.54 19.73
CA ILE A 153 -6.17 -15.16 20.91
C ILE A 153 -7.06 -16.30 21.44
N GLU A 154 -8.38 -16.12 21.42
CA GLU A 154 -9.34 -17.15 21.86
C GLU A 154 -9.43 -18.32 20.88
N LYS A 155 -9.30 -18.05 19.57
CA LYS A 155 -9.36 -19.10 18.54
C LYS A 155 -8.17 -20.06 18.55
N SER A 156 -7.01 -19.63 19.04
CA SER A 156 -5.82 -20.47 19.13
C SER A 156 -4.93 -20.02 20.27
N LYS A 157 -4.57 -20.96 21.16
CA LYS A 157 -3.64 -20.72 22.28
C LYS A 157 -2.26 -20.23 21.79
N ASP A 158 -1.88 -20.56 20.56
CA ASP A 158 -0.61 -20.19 19.94
C ASP A 158 -0.70 -18.88 19.12
N ALA A 159 -1.88 -18.23 19.09
CA ALA A 159 -2.03 -16.98 18.37
C ALA A 159 -1.19 -15.87 19.02
N PRO A 160 -0.47 -15.06 18.22
CA PRO A 160 0.37 -14.01 18.75
C PRO A 160 -0.50 -12.91 19.37
N ARG A 161 -0.09 -12.34 20.51
CA ARG A 161 -0.81 -11.22 21.14
C ARG A 161 -0.53 -9.87 20.49
N TYR A 162 0.46 -9.82 19.62
CA TYR A 162 0.84 -8.62 18.87
C TYR A 162 1.24 -8.95 17.44
N HIS A 163 1.09 -7.96 16.58
CA HIS A 163 1.45 -8.01 15.17
C HIS A 163 2.54 -7.00 14.84
N HIS A 164 3.35 -7.34 13.86
CA HIS A 164 4.41 -6.48 13.35
C HIS A 164 3.95 -5.83 12.05
N VAL A 165 4.03 -4.50 12.02
CA VAL A 165 3.75 -3.70 10.83
C VAL A 165 5.01 -2.95 10.45
N GLN A 166 5.45 -3.12 9.22
CA GLN A 166 6.61 -2.43 8.66
C GLN A 166 6.10 -1.34 7.73
N VAL A 167 6.60 -0.12 7.88
CA VAL A 167 6.25 1.01 7.01
C VAL A 167 7.52 1.69 6.51
N GLU A 168 7.67 1.72 5.19
CA GLU A 168 8.71 2.44 4.47
C GLU A 168 8.19 3.82 4.07
N PHE A 169 8.88 4.88 4.50
CA PHE A 169 8.59 6.25 4.14
C PHE A 169 9.47 6.68 2.96
N LEU A 170 8.88 6.84 1.79
CA LEU A 170 9.67 7.03 0.56
C LEU A 170 10.34 8.40 0.50
N ALA A 171 9.71 9.44 1.04
CA ALA A 171 10.29 10.78 1.10
C ALA A 171 11.30 10.96 2.26
N PHE A 172 11.52 9.95 3.11
CA PHE A 172 12.36 10.13 4.30
C PHE A 172 13.81 10.42 3.94
N ASN A 173 14.41 9.62 3.06
CA ASN A 173 15.80 9.82 2.64
C ASN A 173 15.98 11.17 1.94
N GLU A 174 15.05 11.56 1.06
CA GLU A 174 15.05 12.89 0.40
C GLU A 174 15.10 14.03 1.43
N LEU A 175 14.30 13.94 2.51
CA LEU A 175 14.26 14.97 3.55
C LEU A 175 15.48 14.95 4.48
N VAL A 176 16.11 13.79 4.68
CA VAL A 176 17.35 13.69 5.49
C VAL A 176 18.47 14.45 4.79
N PHE A 177 18.63 14.26 3.48
CA PHE A 177 19.71 14.89 2.70
C PHE A 177 19.39 16.32 2.24
N HIS A 178 18.20 16.85 2.56
CA HIS A 178 17.85 18.23 2.20
C HIS A 178 18.78 19.23 2.91
N PRO A 179 19.38 20.20 2.23
CA PRO A 179 20.33 21.14 2.84
C PRO A 179 19.69 21.95 3.97
N ASP A 180 18.50 22.50 3.71
CA ASP A 180 17.80 23.33 4.69
C ASP A 180 17.14 22.52 5.82
N ARG A 181 16.91 23.20 6.95
CA ARG A 181 16.08 22.67 8.04
C ARG A 181 14.66 22.41 7.54
N VAL A 182 14.20 21.17 7.75
CA VAL A 182 12.88 20.74 7.31
C VAL A 182 11.81 21.30 8.24
N ARG A 183 10.89 22.09 7.68
CA ARG A 183 9.73 22.63 8.42
C ARG A 183 8.77 21.52 8.82
N SER A 184 8.08 21.70 9.95
CA SER A 184 7.06 20.76 10.45
C SER A 184 5.92 20.52 9.44
N THR A 185 5.56 21.54 8.65
CA THR A 185 4.59 21.43 7.55
C THR A 185 5.08 20.49 6.45
N THR A 186 6.37 20.51 6.13
CA THR A 186 6.99 19.60 5.17
C THR A 186 6.95 18.16 5.70
N VAL A 187 7.27 17.94 6.97
CA VAL A 187 7.13 16.62 7.63
C VAL A 187 5.69 16.11 7.54
N GLN A 188 4.71 16.97 7.83
CA GLN A 188 3.30 16.60 7.74
C GLN A 188 2.90 16.19 6.31
N ASN A 189 3.28 16.98 5.30
CA ASN A 189 2.83 16.77 3.93
C ASN A 189 3.59 15.63 3.23
N ARG A 190 4.88 15.50 3.48
CA ARG A 190 5.77 14.54 2.79
C ARG A 190 5.94 13.22 3.53
N LEU A 191 5.80 13.19 4.86
CA LEU A 191 5.90 11.95 5.65
C LEU A 191 4.53 11.50 6.17
N SER A 192 3.86 12.28 7.03
CA SER A 192 2.59 11.83 7.64
C SER A 192 1.44 11.67 6.66
N LYS A 193 1.37 12.47 5.60
CA LYS A 193 0.42 12.34 4.49
C LYS A 193 1.08 11.81 3.22
N GLY A 194 2.36 11.46 3.31
CA GLY A 194 3.21 11.08 2.18
C GLY A 194 2.88 9.70 1.64
N ARG A 195 3.64 9.32 0.60
CA ARG A 195 3.60 7.97 0.04
C ARG A 195 4.42 7.02 0.89
N VAL A 196 3.83 5.85 1.15
CA VAL A 196 4.42 4.80 1.97
C VAL A 196 4.31 3.45 1.25
N ARG A 197 5.23 2.54 1.61
CA ARG A 197 5.04 1.11 1.40
C ARG A 197 4.88 0.43 2.75
N PHE A 198 4.14 -0.66 2.81
CA PHE A 198 3.93 -1.34 4.08
C PHE A 198 3.78 -2.85 3.95
N GLU A 199 3.92 -3.53 5.08
CA GLU A 199 3.67 -4.95 5.24
C GLU A 199 3.18 -5.21 6.66
N CYS A 200 2.26 -6.16 6.83
CA CYS A 200 1.84 -6.68 8.13
C CYS A 200 2.05 -8.19 8.15
N ASP A 201 2.42 -8.74 9.31
CA ASP A 201 2.61 -10.18 9.49
C ASP A 201 1.29 -10.96 9.65
N CYS A 202 0.14 -10.28 9.77
CA CYS A 202 -1.14 -10.94 10.00
C CYS A 202 -1.66 -11.70 8.76
N GLY A 203 -2.37 -12.81 9.01
CA GLY A 203 -2.94 -13.64 7.94
C GLY A 203 -3.90 -12.88 7.01
N ARG A 204 -4.68 -11.93 7.55
CA ARG A 204 -5.58 -11.07 6.76
C ARG A 204 -4.80 -10.32 5.68
N PHE A 205 -3.70 -9.66 6.01
CA PHE A 205 -2.88 -8.97 5.01
C PHE A 205 -2.23 -9.96 4.03
N ASN A 206 -1.63 -11.03 4.55
CA ASN A 206 -0.88 -11.99 3.75
C ASN A 206 -1.73 -12.66 2.67
N PHE A 207 -2.97 -13.03 3.01
CA PHE A 207 -3.81 -13.83 2.11
C PHE A 207 -4.87 -13.01 1.36
N TRP A 208 -5.21 -11.79 1.80
CA TRP A 208 -6.24 -10.97 1.12
C TRP A 208 -5.68 -9.79 0.34
N PHE A 209 -4.63 -9.14 0.87
CA PHE A 209 -4.23 -7.81 0.40
C PHE A 209 -2.80 -7.75 -0.16
N ARG A 210 -1.94 -8.71 0.18
CA ARG A 210 -0.54 -8.71 -0.25
C ARG A 210 -0.38 -8.71 -1.76
N TYR A 211 -1.19 -9.50 -2.48
CA TYR A 211 -1.20 -9.50 -3.95
C TYR A 211 -1.63 -8.14 -4.51
N LEU A 212 -2.72 -7.56 -3.99
CA LEU A 212 -3.21 -6.25 -4.44
C LEU A 212 -2.16 -5.15 -4.24
N ASN A 213 -1.48 -5.15 -3.09
CA ASN A 213 -0.38 -4.22 -2.79
C ASN A 213 0.90 -4.52 -3.59
N THR A 214 1.10 -5.76 -4.03
CA THR A 214 2.20 -6.12 -4.93
C THR A 214 1.95 -5.53 -6.31
N VAL A 215 0.73 -5.70 -6.83
CA VAL A 215 0.28 -5.10 -8.09
C VAL A 215 0.36 -3.58 -8.03
N ALA A 216 -0.06 -2.95 -6.94
CA ALA A 216 0.01 -1.50 -6.77
C ALA A 216 1.43 -0.97 -6.47
N GLY A 217 2.44 -1.83 -6.27
CA GLY A 217 3.80 -1.39 -5.92
C GLY A 217 3.93 -0.75 -4.53
N SER A 218 2.95 -0.97 -3.64
CA SER A 218 2.88 -0.46 -2.27
C SER A 218 3.34 -1.46 -1.21
N VAL A 219 3.69 -2.70 -1.59
CA VAL A 219 4.23 -3.69 -0.65
C VAL A 219 5.71 -3.41 -0.34
N TYR A 220 6.08 -3.38 0.94
CA TYR A 220 7.48 -3.21 1.35
C TYR A 220 8.27 -4.53 1.33
N GLY A 221 7.67 -5.61 1.83
CA GLY A 221 8.33 -6.91 1.93
C GLY A 221 8.11 -7.81 0.73
N ARG A 222 7.86 -9.10 1.01
CA ARG A 222 7.74 -10.13 -0.04
C ARG A 222 6.56 -9.83 -0.96
N LYS A 223 6.87 -9.75 -2.26
CA LYS A 223 5.91 -9.63 -3.36
C LYS A 223 5.13 -10.93 -3.54
N GLU A 224 3.82 -10.81 -3.69
CA GLU A 224 2.90 -11.93 -3.91
C GLU A 224 2.43 -11.89 -5.36
N GLY A 225 2.73 -12.95 -6.11
CA GLY A 225 2.25 -13.12 -7.49
C GLY A 225 0.92 -13.85 -7.57
N GLY A 226 0.42 -14.41 -6.47
CA GLY A 226 -0.81 -15.21 -6.46
C GLY A 226 -2.09 -14.40 -6.21
N PHE A 227 -3.01 -14.41 -7.17
CA PHE A 227 -4.34 -13.79 -7.05
C PHE A 227 -5.19 -14.50 -5.95
N PRO A 228 -5.73 -13.76 -4.98
CA PRO A 228 -6.42 -14.32 -3.80
C PRO A 228 -7.87 -14.75 -4.09
N LYS A 229 -8.08 -15.73 -4.98
CA LYS A 229 -9.41 -16.17 -5.45
C LYS A 229 -10.45 -16.42 -4.36
N LEU A 230 -10.09 -17.23 -3.35
CA LEU A 230 -11.06 -17.65 -2.32
C LEU A 230 -11.29 -16.59 -1.25
N ARG A 231 -10.26 -15.81 -0.94
CA ARG A 231 -10.26 -14.91 0.21
C ARG A 231 -10.72 -13.52 -0.20
N ASN A 232 -10.30 -13.01 -1.36
CA ASN A 232 -10.69 -11.68 -1.85
C ASN A 232 -11.00 -11.73 -3.36
N PRO A 233 -12.10 -12.39 -3.77
CA PRO A 233 -12.44 -12.57 -5.19
C PRO A 233 -12.69 -11.25 -5.92
N SER A 234 -13.30 -10.27 -5.23
CA SER A 234 -13.63 -8.95 -5.77
C SER A 234 -12.51 -7.93 -5.67
N MET A 235 -11.36 -8.29 -5.10
CA MET A 235 -10.16 -7.44 -5.02
C MET A 235 -10.39 -6.08 -4.34
N THR A 236 -11.33 -6.01 -3.41
CA THR A 236 -11.62 -4.79 -2.68
C THR A 236 -10.81 -4.70 -1.39
N GLY A 237 -10.48 -3.47 -0.98
CA GLY A 237 -9.71 -3.19 0.23
C GLY A 237 -8.20 -3.27 0.06
N ILE A 238 -7.46 -2.46 0.82
CA ILE A 238 -6.00 -2.35 0.71
C ILE A 238 -5.29 -2.79 2.00
N ALA A 239 -5.85 -2.51 3.17
CA ALA A 239 -5.18 -2.72 4.45
C ALA A 239 -6.02 -3.53 5.45
N CYS A 240 -5.32 -4.31 6.27
CA CYS A 240 -5.90 -4.95 7.45
C CYS A 240 -6.02 -3.95 8.61
N LYS A 241 -6.79 -4.32 9.64
CA LYS A 241 -6.96 -3.54 10.88
C LYS A 241 -5.67 -3.03 11.55
N HIS A 242 -4.59 -3.82 11.55
CA HIS A 242 -3.31 -3.39 12.16
C HIS A 242 -2.66 -2.25 11.38
N ILE A 243 -2.62 -2.36 10.04
CA ILE A 243 -2.10 -1.31 9.17
C ILE A 243 -2.94 -0.04 9.32
N LEU A 244 -4.27 -0.17 9.37
CA LEU A 244 -5.16 0.98 9.56
C LEU A 244 -4.86 1.74 10.86
N ARG A 245 -4.64 1.04 11.97
CA ARG A 245 -4.23 1.67 13.24
C ARG A 245 -2.88 2.37 13.13
N VAL A 246 -1.90 1.77 12.44
CA VAL A 246 -0.58 2.38 12.21
C VAL A 246 -0.68 3.63 11.32
N MET A 247 -1.46 3.58 10.24
CA MET A 247 -1.69 4.74 9.36
C MET A 247 -2.37 5.88 10.11
N HIS A 248 -3.34 5.55 10.97
CA HIS A 248 -3.97 6.53 11.86
C HIS A 248 -2.97 7.16 12.83
N TYR A 249 -2.11 6.35 13.45
CA TYR A 249 -1.02 6.83 14.31
C TYR A 249 -0.09 7.78 13.55
N ILE A 250 0.35 7.43 12.35
CA ILE A 250 1.23 8.26 11.50
C ILE A 250 0.60 9.63 11.17
N LYS A 251 -0.72 9.66 10.96
CA LYS A 251 -1.49 10.89 10.69
C LYS A 251 -1.68 11.76 11.93
N SER A 252 -1.67 11.16 13.13
CA SER A 252 -1.88 11.83 14.41
C SER A 252 -0.78 12.85 14.77
N ALA A 253 -1.04 13.70 15.75
CA ALA A 253 -0.05 14.64 16.27
C ALA A 253 1.18 13.91 16.87
N THR A 254 0.96 12.81 17.60
CA THR A 254 2.03 11.99 18.16
C THR A 254 2.92 11.40 17.06
N GLY A 255 2.32 10.85 15.99
CA GLY A 255 3.07 10.32 14.86
C GLY A 255 3.87 11.38 14.11
N ARG A 256 3.31 12.58 13.90
CA ARG A 256 4.04 13.72 13.32
C ARG A 256 5.23 14.14 14.17
N TYR A 257 5.05 14.20 15.49
CA TYR A 257 6.12 14.52 16.42
C TYR A 257 7.22 13.45 16.37
N TYR A 258 6.85 12.16 16.42
CA TYR A 258 7.79 11.05 16.27
C TYR A 258 8.59 11.15 14.97
N LEU A 259 7.94 11.39 13.83
CA LEU A 259 8.59 11.51 12.53
C LEU A 259 9.54 12.72 12.46
N SER A 260 9.14 13.85 13.06
CA SER A 260 10.00 15.04 13.14
C SER A 260 11.25 14.76 13.96
N GLN A 261 11.09 14.13 15.13
CA GLN A 261 12.21 13.71 15.98
C GLN A 261 13.10 12.67 15.30
N ALA A 262 12.51 11.74 14.56
CA ALA A 262 13.25 10.73 13.80
C ALA A 262 14.10 11.36 12.70
N LEU A 263 13.57 12.36 12.01
CA LEU A 263 14.28 13.10 10.97
C LEU A 263 15.44 13.90 11.54
N GLU A 264 15.20 14.68 12.60
CA GLU A 264 16.25 15.47 13.26
C GLU A 264 17.36 14.57 13.82
N LYS A 265 17.01 13.42 14.41
CA LYS A 265 17.99 12.43 14.87
C LYS A 265 18.83 11.86 13.72
N GLU A 266 18.24 11.59 12.55
CA GLU A 266 18.98 11.08 11.39
C GLU A 266 19.91 12.14 10.79
N ARG A 267 19.48 13.41 10.77
CA ARG A 267 20.27 14.52 10.24
C ARG A 267 21.47 14.88 11.12
N THR A 268 21.32 14.75 12.44
CA THR A 268 22.35 15.13 13.42
C THR A 268 23.31 14.01 13.75
N LYS A 269 22.89 12.74 13.61
CA LYS A 269 23.71 11.56 13.89
C LYS A 269 24.13 10.88 12.58
N GLN A 270 24.71 9.69 12.70
CA GLN A 270 25.08 8.88 11.56
C GLN A 270 23.84 8.34 10.82
N VAL A 271 23.80 8.60 9.52
CA VAL A 271 22.82 8.05 8.58
C VAL A 271 22.90 6.52 8.57
N GLY A 272 21.75 5.87 8.61
CA GLY A 272 21.63 4.41 8.55
C GLY A 272 21.76 3.71 9.90
N THR A 273 21.86 4.48 10.99
CA THR A 273 21.91 3.93 12.34
C THR A 273 20.60 3.25 12.70
N ARG A 274 20.69 2.15 13.45
CA ARG A 274 19.52 1.43 13.97
C ARG A 274 19.07 2.08 15.26
N TYR A 275 17.87 2.67 15.26
CA TYR A 275 17.27 3.27 16.44
C TYR A 275 16.27 2.31 17.05
N LYS A 276 16.47 1.97 18.33
CA LYS A 276 15.53 1.18 19.11
C LYS A 276 14.83 2.10 20.11
N THR A 277 13.53 1.95 20.24
CA THR A 277 12.76 2.62 21.30
C THR A 277 13.06 1.93 22.63
N SER A 278 13.30 2.71 23.68
CA SER A 278 13.59 2.15 25.00
C SER A 278 12.34 1.48 25.60
N LYS A 279 12.56 0.53 26.53
CA LYS A 279 11.45 -0.16 27.21
C LYS A 279 10.55 0.81 27.99
N SER A 280 11.14 1.85 28.59
CA SER A 280 10.41 2.90 29.31
C SER A 280 9.56 3.75 28.37
N GLU A 281 10.09 4.14 27.21
CA GLU A 281 9.33 4.86 26.18
C GLU A 281 8.17 4.03 25.62
N ILE A 282 8.41 2.74 25.29
CA ILE A 282 7.37 1.81 24.83
C ILE A 282 6.26 1.72 25.88
N SER A 283 6.64 1.56 27.14
CA SER A 283 5.70 1.46 28.25
C SER A 283 4.87 2.72 28.44
N ARG A 284 5.50 3.91 28.33
CA ARG A 284 4.80 5.20 28.45
C ARG A 284 3.83 5.40 27.29
N GLU A 285 4.29 5.16 26.07
CA GLU A 285 3.47 5.29 24.86
C GLU A 285 2.26 4.35 24.89
N LEU A 286 2.46 3.11 25.37
CA LEU A 286 1.38 2.16 25.58
C LEU A 286 0.31 2.72 26.54
N SER A 287 0.72 3.20 27.71
CA SER A 287 -0.20 3.77 28.71
C SER A 287 -0.96 4.99 28.16
N GLU A 288 -0.29 5.90 27.45
CA GLU A 288 -0.93 7.06 26.84
C GLU A 288 -1.96 6.67 25.77
N GLN A 289 -1.65 5.67 24.94
CA GLN A 289 -2.57 5.20 23.91
C GLN A 289 -3.78 4.46 24.49
N ILE A 290 -3.60 3.72 25.59
CA ILE A 290 -4.70 3.06 26.31
C ILE A 290 -5.70 4.09 26.85
N VAL A 291 -5.21 5.17 27.49
CA VAL A 291 -6.09 6.23 28.02
C VAL A 291 -6.88 6.89 26.90
N ARG A 292 -6.28 7.06 25.72
CA ARG A 292 -6.91 7.68 24.56
C ARG A 292 -7.75 6.73 23.71
N ALA A 293 -7.71 5.42 23.99
CA ALA A 293 -8.25 4.37 23.14
C ALA A 293 -9.72 4.60 22.76
N ASN A 294 -10.54 5.01 23.74
CA ASN A 294 -11.99 5.21 23.61
C ASN A 294 -12.40 6.65 23.25
N THR A 295 -11.45 7.52 22.92
CA THR A 295 -11.77 8.91 22.55
C THR A 295 -12.22 9.01 21.10
N LYS A 296 -13.16 9.92 20.80
CA LYS A 296 -13.61 10.20 19.42
C LYS A 296 -12.45 10.59 18.48
N ARG A 297 -11.37 11.18 19.01
CA ARG A 297 -10.17 11.55 18.25
C ARG A 297 -9.31 10.34 17.86
N ASN A 298 -9.48 9.19 18.51
CA ASN A 298 -8.80 7.95 18.18
C ASN A 298 -9.58 7.06 17.21
N GLU A 299 -10.76 7.51 16.78
CA GLU A 299 -11.59 6.81 15.80
C GLU A 299 -11.06 7.04 14.38
N ILE A 300 -10.80 5.95 13.67
CA ILE A 300 -10.39 5.97 12.27
C ILE A 300 -11.62 6.28 11.41
N LYS A 301 -11.59 7.43 10.74
CA LYS A 301 -12.63 7.87 9.81
C LYS A 301 -12.08 7.95 8.39
N PRO A 302 -12.62 7.20 7.43
CA PRO A 302 -12.22 7.33 6.03
C PRO A 302 -12.76 8.63 5.45
N ASN A 303 -11.98 9.26 4.56
CA ASN A 303 -12.44 10.38 3.75
C ASN A 303 -12.52 9.94 2.29
N LEU A 304 -13.44 9.01 2.01
CA LEU A 304 -13.56 8.41 0.68
C LEU A 304 -13.97 9.44 -0.38
N GLN A 305 -15.00 10.24 -0.11
CA GLN A 305 -15.49 11.27 -1.03
C GLN A 305 -14.40 12.29 -1.37
N GLY A 306 -13.64 12.75 -0.36
CA GLY A 306 -12.54 13.68 -0.58
C GLY A 306 -11.40 13.09 -1.41
N GLU A 307 -11.08 11.80 -1.25
CA GLU A 307 -10.06 11.13 -2.07
C GLU A 307 -10.54 10.87 -3.50
N ILE A 308 -11.81 10.49 -3.69
CA ILE A 308 -12.41 10.34 -5.02
C ILE A 308 -12.36 11.69 -5.77
N ALA A 309 -12.80 12.78 -5.12
CA ALA A 309 -12.75 14.11 -5.70
C ALA A 309 -11.33 14.54 -6.10
N LYS A 310 -10.30 14.17 -5.31
CA LYS A 310 -8.90 14.45 -5.67
C LYS A 310 -8.43 13.65 -6.90
N ILE A 311 -8.82 12.39 -7.00
CA ILE A 311 -8.51 11.55 -8.17
C ILE A 311 -9.20 12.13 -9.39
N GLU A 312 -10.50 12.42 -9.31
CA GLU A 312 -11.26 13.03 -10.40
C GLU A 312 -10.66 14.37 -10.84
N ALA A 313 -10.29 15.24 -9.90
CA ALA A 313 -9.65 16.51 -10.20
C ALA A 313 -8.29 16.32 -10.92
N ARG A 314 -7.51 15.32 -10.50
CA ARG A 314 -6.24 14.97 -11.18
C ARG A 314 -6.48 14.42 -12.57
N ALA A 315 -7.47 13.54 -12.74
CA ALA A 315 -7.84 12.98 -14.03
C ALA A 315 -8.32 14.08 -15.00
N LYS A 316 -9.20 14.99 -14.53
CA LYS A 316 -9.66 16.16 -15.31
C LYS A 316 -8.50 17.06 -15.73
N LYS A 317 -7.55 17.33 -14.83
CA LYS A 317 -6.34 18.11 -15.15
C LYS A 317 -5.45 17.41 -16.19
N ALA A 318 -5.23 16.10 -16.04
CA ALA A 318 -4.44 15.32 -16.99
C ALA A 318 -5.11 15.29 -18.38
N ALA A 319 -6.42 15.07 -18.42
CA ALA A 319 -7.21 15.12 -19.66
C ALA A 319 -7.12 16.51 -20.33
N ALA A 320 -7.27 17.59 -19.55
CA ALA A 320 -7.15 18.96 -20.07
C ALA A 320 -5.74 19.24 -20.64
N GLN A 321 -4.67 18.76 -19.98
CA GLN A 321 -3.31 18.90 -20.48
C GLN A 321 -3.08 18.09 -21.77
N LEU A 322 -3.64 16.88 -21.86
CA LEU A 322 -3.57 16.06 -23.08
C LEU A 322 -4.29 16.73 -24.24
N LEU A 323 -5.50 17.26 -24.01
CA LEU A 323 -6.26 18.01 -25.00
C LEU A 323 -5.51 19.27 -25.46
N LYS A 324 -4.88 20.01 -24.53
CA LYS A 324 -4.04 21.17 -24.87
C LYS A 324 -2.88 20.77 -25.79
N ARG A 325 -2.14 19.71 -25.42
CA ARG A 325 -1.04 19.18 -26.24
C ARG A 325 -1.50 18.69 -27.62
N GLN A 326 -2.68 18.08 -27.70
CA GLN A 326 -3.27 17.67 -28.97
C GLN A 326 -3.61 18.88 -29.85
N LYS A 327 -4.22 19.93 -29.28
CA LYS A 327 -4.49 21.19 -30.00
C LYS A 327 -3.19 21.87 -30.46
N GLU A 328 -2.16 21.91 -29.62
CA GLU A 328 -0.83 22.43 -29.99
C GLU A 328 -0.23 21.64 -31.15
N ARG A 329 -0.32 20.30 -31.15
CA ARG A 329 0.14 19.47 -32.27
C ARG A 329 -0.69 19.68 -33.54
N GLN A 330 -2.01 19.80 -33.43
CA GLN A 330 -2.88 20.07 -34.57
C GLN A 330 -2.61 21.44 -35.19
N THR A 331 -2.44 22.46 -34.37
CA THR A 331 -2.09 23.82 -34.86
C THR A 331 -0.71 23.84 -35.51
N GLN A 332 0.29 23.16 -34.94
CA GLN A 332 1.59 22.98 -35.58
C GLN A 332 1.47 22.25 -36.93
N PHE A 333 0.68 21.19 -37.00
CA PHE A 333 0.45 20.45 -38.23
C PHE A 333 -0.23 21.31 -39.30
N GLN A 334 -1.27 22.06 -38.93
CA GLN A 334 -1.96 22.99 -39.83
C GLN A 334 -1.05 24.13 -40.29
N ALA A 335 -0.22 24.69 -39.41
CA ALA A 335 0.76 25.72 -39.78
C ALA A 335 1.79 25.18 -40.79
N LYS A 336 2.30 23.95 -40.58
CA LYS A 336 3.19 23.28 -41.54
C LYS A 336 2.51 22.99 -42.87
N GLN A 337 1.26 22.55 -42.86
CA GLN A 337 0.50 22.36 -44.09
C GLN A 337 0.30 23.69 -44.84
N LYS A 338 -0.05 24.78 -44.15
CA LYS A 338 -0.18 26.11 -44.75
C LYS A 338 1.13 26.62 -45.35
N LEU A 339 2.26 26.45 -44.65
CA LEU A 339 3.58 26.78 -45.17
C LEU A 339 3.88 25.97 -46.44
N LYS A 340 3.56 24.68 -46.45
CA LYS A 340 3.74 23.82 -47.62
C LYS A 340 2.87 24.27 -48.80
N THR A 341 1.60 24.59 -48.58
CA THR A 341 0.71 25.06 -49.65
C THR A 341 1.15 26.41 -50.22
N LEU A 342 1.66 27.32 -49.39
CA LEU A 342 2.17 28.63 -49.86
C LEU A 342 3.45 28.49 -50.69
N TYR A 343 4.30 27.52 -50.34
CA TYR A 343 5.45 27.14 -51.16
C TYR A 343 5.02 26.50 -52.50
N GLU A 344 4.07 25.57 -52.48
CA GLU A 344 3.51 24.93 -53.69
C GLU A 344 2.82 25.95 -54.62
N GLN A 345 2.25 27.03 -54.08
CA GLN A 345 1.65 28.14 -54.83
C GLN A 345 2.67 29.15 -55.38
N GLY A 346 3.97 28.98 -55.08
CA GLY A 346 5.04 29.87 -55.55
C GLY A 346 5.09 31.25 -54.87
N ILE A 347 4.34 31.43 -53.77
CA ILE A 347 4.30 32.69 -53.00
C ILE A 347 5.54 32.81 -52.09
N LEU A 348 6.06 31.67 -51.63
CA LEU A 348 7.28 31.59 -50.81
C LEU A 348 8.45 31.07 -51.64
N THR A 349 9.59 31.75 -51.56
CA THR A 349 10.84 31.24 -52.14
C THR A 349 11.38 30.06 -51.32
N GLN A 350 12.25 29.25 -51.92
CA GLN A 350 12.77 28.04 -51.29
C GLN A 350 13.67 28.34 -50.07
N GLU A 351 14.33 29.50 -50.07
CA GLU A 351 15.12 29.99 -48.93
C GLU A 351 14.21 30.40 -47.76
N GLU A 352 13.14 31.15 -48.03
CA GLU A 352 12.17 31.59 -47.01
C GLU A 352 11.41 30.41 -46.40
N PHE A 353 11.01 29.44 -47.22
CA PHE A 353 10.37 28.20 -46.74
C PHE A 353 11.30 27.43 -45.78
N ASN A 354 12.59 27.32 -46.11
CA ASN A 354 13.57 26.60 -45.28
C ASN A 354 13.83 27.31 -43.95
N VAL A 355 13.82 28.65 -43.91
CA VAL A 355 13.95 29.43 -42.67
C VAL A 355 12.71 29.28 -41.78
N LEU A 356 11.52 29.31 -42.37
CA LEU A 356 10.25 29.22 -41.63
C LEU A 356 9.91 27.81 -41.16
N ASN A 357 10.40 26.77 -41.84
CA ASN A 357 10.18 25.36 -41.48
C ASN A 357 11.21 24.81 -40.46
N ARG A 358 12.33 25.52 -40.24
CA ARG A 358 13.37 25.15 -39.25
C ARG A 358 13.09 25.63 -37.82
N LYS A 359 12.12 26.52 -37.61
CA LYS A 359 11.57 26.89 -36.30
C LYS A 359 10.40 25.97 -35.94
#